data_AF-A0A820V348-F1
#
_entry.id   AF-A0A820V348-F1
#
_cell.length_a   1.000
_cell.length_b   1.000
_cell.length_c   1.000
_cell.angle_alpha   90.00
_cell.angle_beta   90.00
_cell.angle_gamma   90.00
#
_symmetry.space_group_name_H-M   'P 1'
#
loop_
_entity.id
_entity.type
_entity.pdbx_description
1 polymer ?
#
loop_
_entity_poly.entity_id
_entity_poly.type
_entity_poly.pdbx_seq_one_letter_code
_entity_poly.pdbx_strand_id
1 'polypeptide(L)'
;MPSSNTLLSQAKQHGSEFVVKVNHRMLIDKILARYSSDFVVCRELIQNADDAKATSFCFELSCESNGLRRETLHNSIITEIRAVNNGEIFTETDWERIASIAEGNTNIESVGQFGVGFFSVFSFSEEPIIVSGEQCMAFTWRNDSLTTYRCELASVEHSNLTSIILKMRMLSFTTHINEISIKINGSIVFQVNKKKKKIVSLTEETSTFNIKSISNMLLLNSFIQTEQTFSIANGPSMTLIHIDVNAKLNIDEEFHNQIRPILKKSLPSNMRIQLLYTSSDIVSKLRSISSDNVELETQILNSLLPLNYHENQIIPSGLVFIGLGTHQTTGLGMHIFNHLVPTVERENLDMQDPHLEKWNKEVLAARGQVVRFIYDQLMSCPPQWVFASHENVLVPVKQQSLASRLTLLPSSEAFLAYSKYIHSFLSLPLVPLEISNNGLFNELKLVKLIQEVNFDVIQHTIQTRILLLNEFIELLHWLCSTEVNKNKDFIESIFSSIHFRDNDNSPVITLERIKHYDKIYPSPLLPLPSNVIPSRIASHISNENFNKHLLLIPLTFNDLLNFFFPDDQKFLLTDQNKVVYLFNLISRHWNNIRQSTKRSNERYIIKN
;
A
#
# COMPACT_ATOMS: atom_id res chain seq x y z
N MET A 1 -31.00 13.49 18.86
CA MET A 1 -30.47 12.15 19.20
C MET A 1 -30.15 12.08 20.68
N PRO A 2 -30.47 10.98 21.37
CA PRO A 2 -30.05 10.74 22.75
C PRO A 2 -28.54 10.46 22.83
N SER A 3 -27.95 10.62 24.01
CA SER A 3 -26.55 10.28 24.27
C SER A 3 -26.34 8.76 24.31
N SER A 4 -25.11 8.33 24.03
CA SER A 4 -24.65 6.94 24.16
C SER A 4 -25.08 6.27 25.48
N ASN A 5 -24.88 6.93 26.63
CA ASN A 5 -25.27 6.40 27.94
C ASN A 5 -26.80 6.16 28.08
N THR A 6 -27.64 6.99 27.47
CA THR A 6 -29.10 6.80 27.46
C THR A 6 -29.47 5.61 26.56
N LEU A 7 -28.96 5.58 25.34
CA LEU A 7 -29.20 4.48 24.38
C LEU A 7 -28.75 3.12 24.93
N LEU A 8 -27.58 3.08 25.58
CA LEU A 8 -27.02 1.89 26.22
C LEU A 8 -27.87 1.39 27.39
N SER A 9 -28.43 2.30 28.20
CA SER A 9 -29.27 1.92 29.33
C SER A 9 -30.68 1.49 28.88
N GLN A 10 -31.28 2.16 27.89
CA GLN A 10 -32.51 1.71 27.21
C GLN A 10 -32.33 0.29 26.63
N ALA A 11 -31.27 0.07 25.83
CA ALA A 11 -31.01 -1.24 25.22
C ALA A 11 -30.77 -2.35 26.26
N LYS A 12 -29.99 -2.09 27.32
CA LYS A 12 -29.76 -3.05 28.42
C LYS A 12 -30.99 -3.33 29.28
N GLN A 13 -31.95 -2.42 29.37
CA GLN A 13 -33.14 -2.57 30.23
C GLN A 13 -34.38 -3.09 29.49
N HIS A 14 -34.53 -2.81 28.19
CA HIS A 14 -35.74 -3.08 27.42
C HIS A 14 -35.49 -3.84 26.10
N GLY A 15 -34.22 -4.09 25.74
CA GLY A 15 -33.86 -4.81 24.52
C GLY A 15 -33.81 -6.33 24.70
N SER A 16 -34.11 -7.04 23.61
CA SER A 16 -33.86 -8.47 23.49
C SER A 16 -32.36 -8.75 23.43
N GLU A 17 -31.88 -9.68 24.24
CA GLU A 17 -30.49 -10.09 24.30
C GLU A 17 -30.15 -11.15 23.25
N PHE A 18 -29.07 -10.95 22.50
CA PHE A 18 -28.56 -11.89 21.50
C PHE A 18 -27.06 -12.14 21.72
N VAL A 19 -26.67 -13.41 21.72
CA VAL A 19 -25.26 -13.82 21.77
C VAL A 19 -24.71 -13.84 20.35
N VAL A 20 -23.61 -13.12 20.11
CA VAL A 20 -22.93 -13.06 18.80
C VAL A 20 -22.46 -14.49 18.43
N LYS A 21 -22.70 -14.94 17.19
CA LYS A 21 -22.45 -16.35 16.78
C LYS A 21 -21.00 -16.82 16.97
N VAL A 22 -20.04 -15.89 16.94
CA VAL A 22 -18.62 -16.12 17.24
C VAL A 22 -18.13 -14.91 18.03
N ASN A 23 -17.91 -15.05 19.34
CA ASN A 23 -17.95 -13.90 20.27
C ASN A 23 -16.71 -13.70 21.15
N HIS A 24 -15.66 -14.51 21.00
CA HIS A 24 -14.48 -14.45 21.88
C HIS A 24 -13.59 -13.23 21.63
N ARG A 25 -13.22 -12.52 22.69
CA ARG A 25 -12.35 -11.33 22.64
C ARG A 25 -11.06 -11.54 21.81
N MET A 26 -10.35 -12.64 22.05
CA MET A 26 -9.15 -13.03 21.30
C MET A 26 -9.32 -13.12 19.77
N LEU A 27 -10.53 -13.34 19.24
CA LEU A 27 -10.76 -13.34 17.79
C LEU A 27 -10.79 -11.90 17.25
N ILE A 28 -11.47 -11.00 17.95
CA ILE A 28 -11.48 -9.56 17.62
C ILE A 28 -10.06 -9.01 17.76
N ASP A 29 -9.32 -9.34 18.82
CA ASP A 29 -7.93 -8.91 18.98
C ASP A 29 -7.04 -9.39 17.80
N LYS A 30 -7.23 -10.63 17.32
CA LYS A 30 -6.55 -11.18 16.13
C LYS A 30 -7.02 -10.58 14.80
N ILE A 31 -8.19 -9.96 14.76
CA ILE A 31 -8.66 -9.17 13.62
C ILE A 31 -8.01 -7.78 13.68
N LEU A 32 -8.11 -7.09 14.83
CA LEU A 32 -7.50 -5.77 15.07
C LEU A 32 -5.98 -5.76 14.84
N ALA A 33 -5.28 -6.83 15.21
CA ALA A 33 -3.84 -6.99 14.95
C ALA A 33 -3.46 -7.09 13.45
N ARG A 34 -4.43 -7.30 12.54
CA ARG A 34 -4.26 -7.21 11.07
C ARG A 34 -4.74 -5.87 10.50
N TYR A 35 -5.37 -5.05 11.32
CA TYR A 35 -5.93 -3.74 11.00
C TYR A 35 -5.13 -2.63 11.70
N SER A 36 -3.80 -2.82 11.81
CA SER A 36 -2.86 -1.93 12.50
C SER A 36 -2.52 -0.63 11.75
N SER A 37 -3.19 -0.33 10.64
CA SER A 37 -3.01 0.94 9.90
C SER A 37 -3.89 2.05 10.46
N ASP A 38 -3.39 3.28 10.46
CA ASP A 38 -4.15 4.43 10.99
C ASP A 38 -5.49 4.62 10.27
N PHE A 39 -6.51 5.02 11.03
CA PHE A 39 -7.86 5.37 10.55
C PHE A 39 -8.67 4.24 9.86
N VAL A 40 -8.35 2.95 10.06
CA VAL A 40 -9.12 1.80 9.50
C VAL A 40 -10.63 1.97 9.66
N VAL A 41 -11.07 2.22 10.90
CA VAL A 41 -12.48 2.23 11.24
C VAL A 41 -13.23 3.33 10.46
N CYS A 42 -12.55 4.40 10.07
CA CYS A 42 -13.14 5.53 9.34
C CYS A 42 -13.49 5.12 7.92
N ARG A 43 -12.60 4.34 7.30
CA ARG A 43 -12.80 3.73 6.00
C ARG A 43 -13.98 2.77 6.03
N GLU A 44 -13.97 1.83 6.97
CA GLU A 44 -15.00 0.78 7.07
C GLU A 44 -16.39 1.40 7.36
N LEU A 45 -16.50 2.45 8.20
CA LEU A 45 -17.76 3.17 8.43
C LEU A 45 -18.26 3.94 7.19
N ILE A 46 -17.38 4.68 6.52
CA ILE A 46 -17.72 5.44 5.31
C ILE A 46 -18.11 4.46 4.18
N GLN A 47 -17.40 3.35 4.03
CA GLN A 47 -17.69 2.34 3.01
C GLN A 47 -19.02 1.62 3.28
N ASN A 48 -19.31 1.26 4.54
CA ASN A 48 -20.61 0.69 4.90
C ASN A 48 -21.77 1.63 4.55
N ALA A 49 -21.59 2.95 4.69
CA ALA A 49 -22.58 3.94 4.27
C ALA A 49 -22.67 4.09 2.74
N ASP A 50 -21.56 4.04 2.00
CA ASP A 50 -21.55 4.12 0.54
C ASP A 50 -22.14 2.84 -0.11
N ASP A 51 -21.89 1.67 0.48
CA ASP A 51 -22.53 0.37 0.18
C ASP A 51 -24.05 0.43 0.46
N ALA A 52 -24.46 1.11 1.55
CA ALA A 52 -25.86 1.43 1.87
C ALA A 52 -26.44 2.62 1.07
N LYS A 53 -25.78 3.02 -0.03
CA LYS A 53 -26.20 4.07 -0.97
C LYS A 53 -26.37 5.48 -0.36
N ALA A 54 -25.74 5.77 0.78
CA ALA A 54 -25.80 7.09 1.42
C ALA A 54 -25.31 8.20 0.47
N THR A 55 -25.92 9.37 0.59
CA THR A 55 -25.57 10.56 -0.21
C THR A 55 -24.88 11.65 0.60
N SER A 56 -24.96 11.61 1.92
CA SER A 56 -24.22 12.46 2.88
C SER A 56 -23.77 11.62 4.08
N PHE A 57 -22.59 11.94 4.61
CA PHE A 57 -21.99 11.31 5.78
C PHE A 57 -21.39 12.38 6.72
N CYS A 58 -21.48 12.19 8.03
CA CYS A 58 -20.94 13.12 9.03
C CYS A 58 -20.26 12.40 10.19
N PHE A 59 -19.10 12.89 10.64
CA PHE A 59 -18.57 12.59 11.98
C PHE A 59 -18.87 13.74 12.93
N GLU A 60 -19.78 13.54 13.89
CA GLU A 60 -20.12 14.53 14.91
C GLU A 60 -19.31 14.26 16.19
N LEU A 61 -18.30 15.09 16.45
CA LEU A 61 -17.41 15.00 17.61
C LEU A 61 -18.00 15.78 18.80
N SER A 62 -17.99 15.19 20.00
CA SER A 62 -18.38 15.82 21.26
C SER A 62 -17.19 15.83 22.23
N CYS A 63 -16.92 16.96 22.90
CA CYS A 63 -15.82 17.08 23.86
C CYS A 63 -16.22 17.81 25.16
N GLU A 64 -15.44 17.63 26.22
CA GLU A 64 -15.74 18.18 27.56
C GLU A 64 -15.69 19.72 27.64
N SER A 65 -15.08 20.37 26.65
CA SER A 65 -14.83 21.82 26.64
C SER A 65 -15.83 22.59 25.77
N ASN A 66 -16.66 23.43 26.39
CA ASN A 66 -17.62 24.33 25.70
C ASN A 66 -16.97 25.45 24.84
N GLY A 67 -15.64 25.52 24.76
CA GLY A 67 -14.90 26.58 24.07
C GLY A 67 -14.36 26.17 22.69
N LEU A 68 -15.03 26.61 21.62
CA LEU A 68 -14.51 26.48 20.25
C LEU A 68 -13.40 27.51 19.97
N ARG A 69 -12.15 27.15 20.31
CA ARG A 69 -10.93 27.79 19.79
C ARG A 69 -10.02 26.72 19.17
N ARG A 70 -9.40 27.03 18.03
CA ARG A 70 -8.47 26.13 17.32
C ARG A 70 -7.35 25.62 18.23
N GLU A 71 -6.80 26.51 19.04
CA GLU A 71 -5.67 26.29 19.95
C GLU A 71 -5.94 25.24 21.05
N THR A 72 -7.18 25.12 21.55
CA THR A 72 -7.49 24.22 22.68
C THR A 72 -7.80 22.78 22.27
N LEU A 73 -8.11 22.54 20.98
CA LEU A 73 -8.56 21.23 20.48
C LEU A 73 -7.54 20.10 20.65
N HIS A 74 -6.24 20.40 20.65
CA HIS A 74 -5.19 19.40 20.83
C HIS A 74 -5.20 18.72 22.22
N ASN A 75 -5.81 19.36 23.23
CA ASN A 75 -5.90 18.85 24.60
C ASN A 75 -7.36 18.56 25.04
N SER A 76 -8.35 18.70 24.16
CA SER A 76 -9.76 18.44 24.48
C SER A 76 -10.05 16.93 24.53
N ILE A 77 -10.50 16.42 25.68
CA ILE A 77 -10.98 15.04 25.81
C ILE A 77 -12.27 14.88 24.99
N ILE A 78 -12.25 13.96 24.02
CA ILE A 78 -13.41 13.62 23.19
C ILE A 78 -14.26 12.57 23.91
N THR A 79 -15.47 12.94 24.30
CA THR A 79 -16.39 12.12 25.10
C THR A 79 -17.16 11.12 24.23
N GLU A 80 -17.84 11.62 23.22
CA GLU A 80 -18.63 10.87 22.23
C GLU A 80 -18.22 11.31 20.83
N ILE A 81 -18.37 10.42 19.83
CA ILE A 81 -18.33 10.79 18.41
C ILE A 81 -19.44 10.02 17.72
N ARG A 82 -20.02 10.53 16.63
CA ARG A 82 -21.08 9.85 15.89
C ARG A 82 -20.87 9.93 14.37
N ALA A 83 -20.60 8.78 13.75
CA ALA A 83 -20.71 8.57 12.31
C ALA A 83 -22.20 8.49 11.93
N VAL A 84 -22.76 9.56 11.37
CA VAL A 84 -24.15 9.65 10.88
C VAL A 84 -24.15 9.56 9.35
N ASN A 85 -25.09 8.82 8.77
CA ASN A 85 -25.31 8.78 7.32
C ASN A 85 -26.80 8.68 6.97
N ASN A 86 -27.14 9.01 5.73
CA ASN A 86 -28.51 8.93 5.17
C ASN A 86 -28.68 7.79 4.14
N GLY A 87 -27.99 6.68 4.35
CA GLY A 87 -28.17 5.45 3.56
C GLY A 87 -29.47 4.72 3.90
N GLU A 88 -29.64 3.56 3.29
CA GLU A 88 -30.76 2.65 3.54
C GLU A 88 -30.80 2.22 5.02
N ILE A 89 -32.01 2.11 5.58
CA ILE A 89 -32.24 1.70 6.97
C ILE A 89 -31.97 0.19 7.09
N PHE A 90 -31.37 -0.24 8.18
CA PHE A 90 -31.02 -1.64 8.42
C PHE A 90 -32.26 -2.55 8.36
N THR A 91 -32.20 -3.56 7.49
CA THR A 91 -33.18 -4.64 7.44
C THR A 91 -32.96 -5.65 8.56
N GLU A 92 -33.92 -6.54 8.80
CA GLU A 92 -33.76 -7.66 9.75
C GLU A 92 -32.49 -8.47 9.46
N THR A 93 -32.22 -8.74 8.18
CA THR A 93 -31.00 -9.44 7.75
C THR A 93 -29.73 -8.65 8.03
N ASP A 94 -29.74 -7.31 8.02
CA ASP A 94 -28.55 -6.52 8.35
C ASP A 94 -28.27 -6.56 9.86
N TRP A 95 -29.31 -6.58 10.70
CA TRP A 95 -29.18 -6.75 12.15
C TRP A 95 -28.67 -8.15 12.54
N GLU A 96 -29.13 -9.22 11.88
CA GLU A 96 -28.59 -10.58 12.09
C GLU A 96 -27.10 -10.69 11.68
N ARG A 97 -26.74 -10.04 10.57
CA ARG A 97 -25.37 -10.05 10.02
C ARG A 97 -24.39 -9.22 10.85
N ILE A 98 -24.80 -8.04 11.33
CA ILE A 98 -23.92 -7.19 12.16
C ILE A 98 -23.65 -7.83 13.53
N ALA A 99 -24.52 -8.75 13.97
CA ALA A 99 -24.34 -9.61 15.14
C ALA A 99 -23.58 -10.93 14.84
N SER A 100 -22.97 -11.09 13.66
CA SER A 100 -22.31 -12.33 13.21
C SER A 100 -20.92 -12.07 12.59
N ILE A 101 -19.85 -12.33 13.35
CA ILE A 101 -18.46 -12.10 12.87
C ILE A 101 -18.16 -12.95 11.63
N ALA A 102 -17.55 -12.32 10.62
CA ALA A 102 -17.10 -12.93 9.35
C ALA A 102 -18.21 -13.37 8.37
N GLU A 103 -19.47 -12.99 8.59
CA GLU A 103 -20.60 -13.27 7.69
C GLU A 103 -20.72 -12.19 6.58
N GLY A 104 -19.74 -12.18 5.66
CA GLY A 104 -19.48 -11.11 4.68
C GLY A 104 -20.56 -10.85 3.63
N ASN A 105 -20.62 -9.60 3.12
CA ASN A 105 -21.74 -9.14 2.30
C ASN A 105 -21.80 -9.87 0.96
N THR A 106 -22.96 -10.48 0.71
CA THR A 106 -23.28 -11.31 -0.46
C THR A 106 -23.65 -10.49 -1.69
N ASN A 107 -23.94 -9.19 -1.54
CA ASN A 107 -24.16 -8.31 -2.69
C ASN A 107 -22.86 -8.16 -3.52
N ILE A 108 -22.97 -8.30 -4.83
CA ILE A 108 -21.84 -8.15 -5.78
C ILE A 108 -21.39 -6.69 -5.85
N GLU A 109 -22.30 -5.73 -5.64
CA GLU A 109 -21.99 -4.28 -5.66
C GLU A 109 -21.32 -3.79 -4.35
N SER A 110 -21.28 -4.63 -3.30
CA SER A 110 -20.74 -4.27 -1.98
C SER A 110 -19.24 -4.55 -1.84
N VAL A 111 -18.50 -3.57 -1.34
CA VAL A 111 -17.05 -3.66 -1.08
C VAL A 111 -16.77 -4.50 0.16
N GLY A 112 -17.73 -4.61 1.10
CA GLY A 112 -17.63 -5.38 2.35
C GLY A 112 -17.56 -6.91 2.23
N GLN A 113 -16.56 -7.45 1.52
CA GLN A 113 -16.43 -8.86 1.14
C GLN A 113 -16.37 -9.87 2.31
N PHE A 114 -15.85 -9.50 3.48
CA PHE A 114 -15.47 -10.45 4.54
C PHE A 114 -16.23 -10.36 5.87
N GLY A 115 -17.10 -9.36 6.09
CA GLY A 115 -17.92 -9.28 7.32
C GLY A 115 -17.15 -9.05 8.63
N VAL A 116 -15.86 -8.71 8.54
CA VAL A 116 -15.01 -8.36 9.70
C VAL A 116 -14.72 -6.86 9.80
N GLY A 117 -14.98 -6.09 8.75
CA GLY A 117 -14.67 -4.65 8.66
C GLY A 117 -15.33 -3.81 9.75
N PHE A 118 -16.61 -4.08 10.05
CA PHE A 118 -17.30 -3.44 11.19
C PHE A 118 -16.65 -3.78 12.55
N PHE A 119 -16.04 -4.94 12.74
CA PHE A 119 -15.41 -5.28 14.03
C PHE A 119 -14.11 -4.51 14.30
N SER A 120 -13.61 -3.76 13.32
CA SER A 120 -12.55 -2.76 13.54
C SER A 120 -12.96 -1.69 14.57
N VAL A 121 -14.27 -1.39 14.71
CA VAL A 121 -14.80 -0.36 15.61
C VAL A 121 -14.40 -0.53 17.08
N PHE A 122 -14.10 -1.77 17.49
CA PHE A 122 -13.66 -2.10 18.83
C PHE A 122 -12.27 -1.57 19.19
N SER A 123 -11.48 -1.04 18.24
CA SER A 123 -10.27 -0.28 18.56
C SER A 123 -10.53 1.12 19.14
N PHE A 124 -11.78 1.61 19.09
CA PHE A 124 -12.16 2.94 19.61
C PHE A 124 -13.31 2.93 20.64
N SER A 125 -14.04 1.82 20.81
CA SER A 125 -15.08 1.67 21.83
C SER A 125 -15.26 0.21 22.26
N GLU A 126 -15.32 -0.03 23.57
CA GLU A 126 -15.70 -1.33 24.15
C GLU A 126 -17.21 -1.61 24.01
N GLU A 127 -18.03 -0.54 23.92
CA GLU A 127 -19.50 -0.61 23.83
C GLU A 127 -20.00 0.24 22.64
N PRO A 128 -19.75 -0.18 21.38
CA PRO A 128 -20.29 0.50 20.22
C PRO A 128 -21.82 0.34 20.15
N ILE A 129 -22.48 1.41 19.68
CA ILE A 129 -23.95 1.48 19.54
C ILE A 129 -24.28 1.85 18.10
N ILE A 130 -25.27 1.17 17.52
CA ILE A 130 -25.87 1.44 16.22
C ILE A 130 -27.32 1.88 16.43
N VAL A 131 -27.73 2.96 15.77
CA VAL A 131 -29.14 3.37 15.64
C VAL A 131 -29.49 3.43 14.15
N SER A 132 -30.60 2.84 13.75
CA SER A 132 -31.11 2.92 12.37
C SER A 132 -32.64 2.80 12.36
N GLY A 133 -33.33 3.77 11.75
CA GLY A 133 -34.79 3.81 11.71
C GLY A 133 -35.42 3.99 13.10
N GLU A 134 -36.20 2.99 13.50
CA GLU A 134 -36.91 2.94 14.78
C GLU A 134 -36.16 2.14 15.86
N GLN A 135 -34.96 1.62 15.56
CA GLN A 135 -34.28 0.62 16.39
C GLN A 135 -32.84 0.98 16.78
N CYS A 136 -32.43 0.46 17.93
CA CYS A 136 -31.10 0.59 18.51
C CYS A 136 -30.51 -0.79 18.80
N MET A 137 -29.23 -0.98 18.51
CA MET A 137 -28.44 -2.14 18.95
C MET A 137 -27.17 -1.68 19.68
N ALA A 138 -26.98 -2.15 20.91
CA ALA A 138 -25.79 -1.90 21.71
C ALA A 138 -24.98 -3.17 21.93
N PHE A 139 -23.67 -3.11 21.67
CA PHE A 139 -22.72 -4.21 21.90
C PHE A 139 -22.09 -4.08 23.29
N THR A 140 -21.85 -5.22 23.95
CA THR A 140 -21.28 -5.26 25.31
C THR A 140 -20.46 -6.54 25.54
N TRP A 141 -19.49 -6.47 26.45
CA TRP A 141 -18.74 -7.64 26.92
C TRP A 141 -19.36 -8.23 28.19
N ARG A 142 -19.57 -9.56 28.20
CA ARG A 142 -19.79 -10.37 29.41
C ARG A 142 -18.73 -11.46 29.45
N ASN A 143 -17.79 -11.41 30.39
CA ASN A 143 -16.78 -12.44 30.63
C ASN A 143 -16.11 -12.94 29.32
N ASP A 144 -15.44 -12.02 28.61
CA ASP A 144 -14.77 -12.21 27.30
C ASP A 144 -15.64 -12.71 26.13
N SER A 145 -16.97 -12.71 26.31
CA SER A 145 -17.97 -13.03 25.30
C SER A 145 -18.76 -11.77 24.90
N LEU A 146 -18.74 -11.43 23.60
CA LEU A 146 -19.52 -10.33 23.03
C LEU A 146 -21.02 -10.66 22.96
N THR A 147 -21.86 -9.73 23.43
CA THR A 147 -23.32 -9.85 23.49
C THR A 147 -23.96 -8.54 23.01
N THR A 148 -25.03 -8.62 22.21
CA THR A 148 -25.82 -7.46 21.79
C THR A 148 -27.17 -7.40 22.48
N TYR A 149 -27.68 -6.19 22.70
CA TYR A 149 -29.09 -5.96 23.03
C TYR A 149 -29.72 -5.10 21.94
N ARG A 150 -30.92 -5.45 21.49
CA ARG A 150 -31.66 -4.70 20.46
C ARG A 150 -33.03 -4.30 20.97
N CYS A 151 -33.36 -3.01 20.89
CA CYS A 151 -34.65 -2.45 21.31
C CYS A 151 -35.22 -1.51 20.24
N GLU A 152 -36.54 -1.29 20.32
CA GLU A 152 -37.18 -0.16 19.66
C GLU A 152 -36.91 1.13 20.45
N LEU A 153 -36.88 2.25 19.73
CA LEU A 153 -36.71 3.60 20.27
C LEU A 153 -38.07 4.28 20.48
N ALA A 154 -38.12 5.27 21.38
CA ALA A 154 -39.32 6.09 21.52
C ALA A 154 -39.59 6.87 20.23
N SER A 155 -40.85 7.16 19.91
CA SER A 155 -41.25 7.83 18.66
C SER A 155 -40.70 9.25 18.47
N VAL A 156 -40.14 9.86 19.52
CA VAL A 156 -39.45 11.17 19.51
C VAL A 156 -37.95 11.02 19.17
N GLU A 157 -37.43 9.79 19.20
CA GLU A 157 -36.02 9.42 19.00
C GLU A 157 -35.79 8.71 17.64
N HIS A 158 -36.87 8.35 16.93
CA HIS A 158 -36.86 7.77 15.58
C HIS A 158 -36.11 8.65 14.57
N SER A 159 -35.42 8.04 13.61
CA SER A 159 -34.69 8.79 12.59
C SER A 159 -34.49 8.06 11.27
N ASN A 160 -34.66 8.81 10.16
CA ASN A 160 -34.34 8.37 8.80
C ASN A 160 -32.82 8.38 8.51
N LEU A 161 -31.99 8.30 9.55
CA LEU A 161 -30.54 8.37 9.50
C LEU A 161 -29.95 7.21 10.31
N THR A 162 -28.97 6.52 9.74
CA THR A 162 -28.20 5.49 10.45
C THR A 162 -27.02 6.15 11.16
N SER A 163 -26.79 5.83 12.44
CA SER A 163 -25.68 6.39 13.23
C SER A 163 -24.92 5.38 14.08
N ILE A 164 -23.59 5.52 14.14
CA ILE A 164 -22.64 4.60 14.80
C ILE A 164 -21.59 5.44 15.57
N ILE A 165 -21.27 5.11 16.84
CA ILE A 165 -20.70 6.10 17.79
C ILE A 165 -19.16 5.93 18.09
N LEU A 166 -18.23 6.58 17.34
CA LEU A 166 -16.79 6.15 17.22
C LEU A 166 -15.64 7.18 16.89
N LYS A 167 -14.43 6.90 17.42
CA LYS A 167 -13.12 7.64 17.64
C LYS A 167 -12.35 8.68 16.75
N MET A 168 -12.78 9.27 15.61
CA MET A 168 -11.81 9.36 14.46
C MET A 168 -11.74 10.57 13.45
N ARG A 169 -10.79 10.51 12.47
CA ARG A 169 -10.50 11.42 11.31
C ARG A 169 -10.40 10.67 9.95
N MET A 170 -10.49 11.36 8.80
CA MET A 170 -11.19 10.95 7.55
C MET A 170 -10.37 10.57 6.29
N LEU A 171 -11.02 10.20 5.16
CA LEU A 171 -10.41 9.74 3.87
C LEU A 171 -11.26 10.06 2.59
N SER A 172 -10.74 9.75 1.38
CA SER A 172 -11.00 10.51 0.13
C SER A 172 -11.85 9.89 -1.01
N PHE A 173 -12.19 8.59 -1.03
CA PHE A 173 -12.87 7.95 -2.19
C PHE A 173 -14.21 7.31 -1.80
N THR A 174 -15.30 7.72 -2.45
CA THR A 174 -16.67 7.20 -2.27
C THR A 174 -17.51 7.42 -3.54
N THR A 175 -18.51 6.59 -3.80
CA THR A 175 -19.23 6.53 -5.10
C THR A 175 -20.62 7.18 -5.07
N HIS A 176 -21.38 7.00 -3.99
CA HIS A 176 -22.72 7.54 -3.78
C HIS A 176 -22.70 8.80 -2.93
N ILE A 177 -21.84 8.83 -1.90
CA ILE A 177 -21.71 9.94 -0.97
C ILE A 177 -21.19 11.19 -1.71
N ASN A 178 -21.97 12.27 -1.71
CA ASN A 178 -21.67 13.55 -2.36
C ASN A 178 -21.10 14.57 -1.37
N GLU A 179 -21.41 14.43 -0.08
CA GLU A 179 -20.93 15.27 1.01
C GLU A 179 -20.35 14.41 2.14
N ILE A 180 -19.17 14.78 2.65
CA ILE A 180 -18.65 14.23 3.90
C ILE A 180 -18.23 15.37 4.82
N SER A 181 -18.71 15.41 6.06
CA SER A 181 -18.39 16.48 7.02
C SER A 181 -17.86 15.96 8.36
N ILE A 182 -17.12 16.79 9.07
CA ILE A 182 -16.79 16.61 10.48
C ILE A 182 -17.32 17.83 11.24
N LYS A 183 -18.11 17.60 12.28
CA LYS A 183 -18.59 18.62 13.23
C LYS A 183 -17.89 18.46 14.57
N ILE A 184 -17.70 19.55 15.32
CA ILE A 184 -17.31 19.55 16.72
C ILE A 184 -18.34 20.37 17.50
N ASN A 185 -18.97 19.76 18.51
CA ASN A 185 -20.03 20.38 19.32
C ASN A 185 -21.09 21.08 18.43
N GLY A 186 -21.49 20.40 17.35
CA GLY A 186 -22.47 20.88 16.35
C GLY A 186 -21.93 21.76 15.22
N SER A 187 -20.74 22.38 15.38
CA SER A 187 -20.15 23.28 14.38
C SER A 187 -19.32 22.50 13.35
N ILE A 188 -19.56 22.68 12.04
CA ILE A 188 -18.74 22.07 10.98
C ILE A 188 -17.31 22.60 11.06
N VAL A 189 -16.32 21.69 11.03
CA VAL A 189 -14.88 22.00 11.04
C VAL A 189 -14.20 21.55 9.74
N PHE A 190 -14.68 20.46 9.13
CA PHE A 190 -14.20 19.94 7.84
C PHE A 190 -15.40 19.56 6.96
N GLN A 191 -15.32 19.84 5.65
CA GLN A 191 -16.40 19.50 4.71
C GLN A 191 -15.83 19.22 3.31
N VAL A 192 -16.19 18.08 2.74
CA VAL A 192 -15.93 17.67 1.36
C VAL A 192 -17.23 17.73 0.59
N ASN A 193 -17.25 18.44 -0.54
CA ASN A 193 -18.42 18.64 -1.39
C ASN A 193 -18.09 18.27 -2.84
N LYS A 194 -18.75 17.23 -3.38
CA LYS A 194 -18.59 16.79 -4.77
C LYS A 194 -19.57 17.52 -5.69
N LYS A 195 -19.05 18.38 -6.57
CA LYS A 195 -19.85 19.08 -7.59
C LYS A 195 -19.76 18.33 -8.92
N LYS A 196 -20.75 17.45 -9.15
CA LYS A 196 -20.87 16.60 -10.35
C LYS A 196 -21.24 17.43 -11.59
N LYS A 197 -20.24 18.07 -12.20
CA LYS A 197 -20.35 18.87 -13.43
C LYS A 197 -20.08 18.00 -14.67
N LYS A 198 -21.12 17.33 -15.18
CA LYS A 198 -21.03 16.40 -16.32
C LYS A 198 -20.44 17.10 -17.56
N ILE A 199 -19.25 16.68 -17.95
CA ILE A 199 -18.54 17.13 -19.16
C ILE A 199 -18.25 15.90 -20.04
N VAL A 200 -18.55 16.02 -21.34
CA VAL A 200 -18.33 15.07 -22.44
C VAL A 200 -18.75 13.61 -22.18
N SER A 201 -19.92 13.24 -22.71
CA SER A 201 -20.13 11.86 -23.18
C SER A 201 -19.46 11.71 -24.54
N LEU A 202 -18.54 10.75 -24.69
CA LEU A 202 -17.98 10.42 -26.01
C LEU A 202 -19.06 9.77 -26.88
N THR A 203 -19.36 10.42 -28.01
CA THR A 203 -20.09 9.84 -29.13
C THR A 203 -19.14 9.04 -30.02
N GLU A 204 -19.63 7.97 -30.63
CA GLU A 204 -18.83 6.95 -31.32
C GLU A 204 -18.00 7.49 -32.51
N GLU A 205 -18.34 8.66 -33.04
CA GLU A 205 -17.75 9.24 -34.26
C GLU A 205 -16.50 10.12 -34.02
N THR A 206 -16.09 10.37 -32.77
CA THR A 206 -14.99 11.32 -32.47
C THR A 206 -13.91 10.80 -31.51
N SER A 207 -13.01 9.95 -31.99
CA SER A 207 -11.55 9.93 -31.74
C SER A 207 -10.93 8.53 -31.94
N THR A 208 -9.61 8.45 -32.05
CA THR A 208 -8.80 7.22 -32.20
C THR A 208 -8.69 6.39 -30.92
N PHE A 209 -9.62 6.52 -29.98
CA PHE A 209 -9.57 5.85 -28.68
C PHE A 209 -9.91 4.36 -28.80
N ASN A 210 -9.01 3.48 -28.34
CA ASN A 210 -9.33 2.05 -28.25
C ASN A 210 -10.24 1.80 -27.04
N ILE A 211 -11.52 1.57 -27.32
CA ILE A 211 -12.59 1.29 -26.35
C ILE A 211 -12.39 -0.07 -25.64
N LYS A 212 -11.52 -0.96 -26.14
CA LYS A 212 -11.26 -2.28 -25.54
C LYS A 212 -9.91 -2.34 -24.83
N SER A 213 -9.88 -2.97 -23.65
CA SER A 213 -8.65 -3.36 -22.96
C SER A 213 -7.81 -4.37 -23.77
N ILE A 214 -6.55 -4.57 -23.37
CA ILE A 214 -5.56 -5.36 -24.16
C ILE A 214 -6.06 -6.78 -24.45
N SER A 215 -6.64 -7.46 -23.46
CA SER A 215 -7.19 -8.81 -23.61
C SER A 215 -8.69 -8.81 -24.00
N ASN A 216 -9.26 -7.64 -24.33
CA ASN A 216 -10.68 -7.41 -24.63
C ASN A 216 -11.66 -7.76 -23.49
N MET A 217 -11.18 -7.86 -22.24
CA MET A 217 -12.02 -8.24 -21.09
C MET A 217 -12.83 -7.07 -20.51
N LEU A 218 -12.47 -5.84 -20.85
CA LEU A 218 -13.17 -4.60 -20.47
C LEU A 218 -13.47 -3.77 -21.73
N LEU A 219 -14.72 -3.32 -21.84
CA LEU A 219 -15.20 -2.34 -22.81
C LEU A 219 -15.43 -1.01 -22.08
N LEU A 220 -14.88 0.10 -22.56
CA LEU A 220 -14.88 1.41 -21.88
C LEU A 220 -16.00 2.31 -22.42
N ASN A 221 -17.16 2.30 -21.76
CA ASN A 221 -18.44 2.72 -22.34
C ASN A 221 -18.72 4.21 -22.24
N SER A 222 -18.42 4.82 -21.09
CA SER A 222 -18.82 6.21 -20.81
C SER A 222 -17.90 6.86 -19.79
N PHE A 223 -17.58 8.13 -20.06
CA PHE A 223 -16.67 8.95 -19.26
C PHE A 223 -17.49 10.05 -18.58
N ILE A 224 -17.18 10.34 -17.31
CA ILE A 224 -17.84 11.39 -16.52
C ILE A 224 -16.77 12.14 -15.73
N GLN A 225 -16.36 13.31 -16.23
CA GLN A 225 -15.57 14.26 -15.44
C GLN A 225 -16.45 14.99 -14.42
N THR A 226 -15.88 15.29 -13.25
CA THR A 226 -16.50 15.93 -12.09
C THR A 226 -15.45 16.75 -11.31
N GLU A 227 -15.90 17.71 -10.50
CA GLU A 227 -15.02 18.52 -9.64
C GLU A 227 -15.32 18.18 -8.16
N GLN A 228 -14.28 17.85 -7.38
CA GLN A 228 -14.41 17.55 -5.94
C GLN A 228 -13.73 18.63 -5.12
N THR A 229 -14.50 19.40 -4.34
CA THR A 229 -13.98 20.49 -3.50
C THR A 229 -13.88 20.03 -2.05
N PHE A 230 -12.66 20.05 -1.52
CA PHE A 230 -12.31 19.78 -0.13
C PHE A 230 -12.13 21.14 0.56
N SER A 231 -12.77 21.34 1.72
CA SER A 231 -12.81 22.64 2.40
C SER A 231 -12.74 22.50 3.92
N ILE A 232 -12.01 23.41 4.55
CA ILE A 232 -11.86 23.49 6.00
C ILE A 232 -12.61 24.74 6.48
N ALA A 233 -13.39 24.61 7.55
CA ALA A 233 -14.23 25.71 8.03
C ALA A 233 -13.35 26.86 8.56
N ASN A 234 -13.56 28.06 8.03
CA ASN A 234 -12.69 29.23 8.27
C ASN A 234 -11.20 28.95 7.93
N GLY A 235 -10.94 28.10 6.94
CA GLY A 235 -9.61 27.65 6.51
C GLY A 235 -9.50 27.51 4.98
N PRO A 236 -8.45 26.84 4.48
CA PRO A 236 -8.22 26.69 3.05
C PRO A 236 -9.24 25.75 2.37
N SER A 237 -9.29 25.83 1.03
CA SER A 237 -10.04 24.89 0.20
C SER A 237 -9.27 24.54 -1.09
N MET A 238 -9.55 23.35 -1.62
CA MET A 238 -8.83 22.71 -2.72
C MET A 238 -9.84 21.99 -3.62
N THR A 239 -9.74 22.13 -4.94
CA THR A 239 -10.60 21.42 -5.90
C THR A 239 -9.79 20.50 -6.79
N LEU A 240 -10.01 19.19 -6.65
CA LEU A 240 -9.43 18.15 -7.47
C LEU A 240 -10.40 17.76 -8.60
N ILE A 241 -9.84 17.36 -9.74
CA ILE A 241 -10.60 16.85 -10.89
C ILE A 241 -10.73 15.35 -10.74
N HIS A 242 -11.97 14.85 -10.79
CA HIS A 242 -12.29 13.44 -10.68
C HIS A 242 -12.95 12.95 -11.97
N ILE A 243 -12.46 11.85 -12.52
CA ILE A 243 -13.02 11.20 -13.72
C ILE A 243 -13.45 9.79 -13.34
N ASP A 244 -14.73 9.49 -13.57
CA ASP A 244 -15.32 8.14 -13.46
C ASP A 244 -15.57 7.60 -14.86
N VAL A 245 -15.05 6.41 -15.18
CA VAL A 245 -15.28 5.72 -16.45
C VAL A 245 -15.97 4.39 -16.18
N ASN A 246 -17.16 4.21 -16.75
CA ASN A 246 -17.90 2.95 -16.65
C ASN A 246 -17.38 1.96 -17.71
N ALA A 247 -16.97 0.78 -17.26
CA ALA A 247 -16.48 -0.31 -18.07
C ALA A 247 -17.43 -1.53 -17.99
N LYS A 248 -17.86 -2.08 -19.13
CA LYS A 248 -18.59 -3.36 -19.17
C LYS A 248 -17.59 -4.51 -19.22
N LEU A 249 -17.81 -5.55 -18.40
CA LEU A 249 -16.99 -6.75 -18.43
C LEU A 249 -17.43 -7.66 -19.60
N ASN A 250 -16.43 -8.24 -20.27
CA ASN A 250 -16.56 -9.17 -21.40
C ASN A 250 -15.65 -10.37 -21.14
N ILE A 251 -16.06 -11.24 -20.23
CA ILE A 251 -15.26 -12.35 -19.70
C ILE A 251 -15.95 -13.68 -20.05
N ASP A 252 -15.15 -14.67 -20.43
CA ASP A 252 -15.63 -16.04 -20.68
C ASP A 252 -16.03 -16.77 -19.38
N GLU A 253 -16.90 -17.78 -19.49
CA GLU A 253 -17.29 -18.59 -18.33
C GLU A 253 -16.10 -19.36 -17.73
N GLU A 254 -15.05 -19.66 -18.50
CA GLU A 254 -13.91 -20.42 -18.00
C GLU A 254 -13.12 -19.62 -16.95
N PHE A 255 -12.69 -18.40 -17.29
CA PHE A 255 -11.98 -17.51 -16.38
C PHE A 255 -12.86 -17.05 -15.22
N HIS A 256 -14.16 -16.85 -15.44
CA HIS A 256 -15.11 -16.57 -14.36
C HIS A 256 -15.19 -17.71 -13.34
N ASN A 257 -15.25 -18.96 -13.82
CA ASN A 257 -15.25 -20.15 -12.97
C ASN A 257 -13.89 -20.42 -12.29
N GLN A 258 -12.78 -19.99 -12.89
CA GLN A 258 -11.43 -20.03 -12.26
C GLN A 258 -11.30 -19.01 -11.12
N ILE A 259 -11.77 -17.77 -11.29
CA ILE A 259 -11.65 -16.71 -10.28
C ILE A 259 -12.68 -16.82 -9.14
N ARG A 260 -13.89 -17.28 -9.42
CA ARG A 260 -15.01 -17.29 -8.46
C ARG A 260 -14.71 -18.02 -7.14
N PRO A 261 -13.99 -19.17 -7.10
CA PRO A 261 -13.58 -19.80 -5.84
C PRO A 261 -12.63 -18.94 -5.00
N ILE A 262 -11.75 -18.18 -5.65
CA ILE A 262 -10.73 -17.34 -5.01
C ILE A 262 -11.39 -16.10 -4.38
N LEU A 263 -12.19 -15.36 -5.16
CA LEU A 263 -12.89 -14.17 -4.67
C LEU A 263 -14.12 -14.49 -3.80
N LYS A 264 -14.61 -15.73 -3.82
CA LYS A 264 -15.87 -16.17 -3.20
C LYS A 264 -17.12 -15.42 -3.69
N LYS A 265 -16.97 -14.57 -4.72
CA LYS A 265 -17.98 -13.78 -5.40
C LYS A 265 -17.81 -13.96 -6.91
N SER A 266 -18.90 -13.76 -7.66
CA SER A 266 -18.83 -13.55 -9.11
C SER A 266 -18.28 -12.15 -9.41
N LEU A 267 -17.54 -11.99 -10.51
CA LEU A 267 -17.17 -10.66 -11.02
C LEU A 267 -18.43 -9.88 -11.46
N PRO A 268 -18.48 -8.55 -11.28
CA PRO A 268 -19.63 -7.74 -11.65
C PRO A 268 -19.78 -7.58 -13.17
N SER A 269 -20.98 -7.36 -13.68
CA SER A 269 -21.20 -7.17 -15.12
C SER A 269 -20.66 -5.84 -15.66
N ASN A 270 -20.50 -4.84 -14.78
CA ASN A 270 -19.92 -3.53 -15.06
C ASN A 270 -19.04 -3.12 -13.88
N MET A 271 -18.07 -2.25 -14.14
CA MET A 271 -17.03 -1.83 -13.21
C MET A 271 -16.67 -0.37 -13.45
N ARG A 272 -16.25 0.36 -12.42
CA ARG A 272 -15.81 1.76 -12.56
C ARG A 272 -14.29 1.88 -12.49
N ILE A 273 -13.74 2.75 -13.32
CA ILE A 273 -12.35 3.21 -13.29
C ILE A 273 -12.38 4.66 -12.83
N GLN A 274 -11.90 4.94 -11.61
CA GLN A 274 -11.91 6.29 -11.05
C GLN A 274 -10.49 6.87 -10.97
N LEU A 275 -10.38 8.15 -11.33
CA LEU A 275 -9.13 8.90 -11.40
C LEU A 275 -9.29 10.22 -10.65
N LEU A 276 -8.30 10.63 -9.86
CA LEU A 276 -8.31 11.89 -9.11
C LEU A 276 -6.97 12.62 -9.27
N TYR A 277 -7.00 13.86 -9.76
CA TYR A 277 -5.79 14.65 -10.04
C TYR A 277 -6.00 16.16 -9.81
N THR A 278 -4.90 16.91 -9.70
CA THR A 278 -4.91 18.34 -9.40
C THR A 278 -5.30 19.21 -10.60
N SER A 279 -5.96 20.34 -10.35
CA SER A 279 -6.06 21.45 -11.32
C SER A 279 -4.77 22.29 -11.37
N SER A 280 -4.56 23.05 -12.46
CA SER A 280 -3.36 23.88 -12.68
C SER A 280 -3.11 24.88 -11.55
N ASP A 281 -4.20 25.36 -10.97
CA ASP A 281 -4.23 26.47 -10.03
C ASP A 281 -3.85 26.03 -8.61
N ILE A 282 -3.70 24.72 -8.39
CA ILE A 282 -3.08 24.12 -7.21
C ILE A 282 -1.58 23.95 -7.45
N VAL A 283 -1.18 23.45 -8.63
CA VAL A 283 0.24 23.25 -9.02
C VAL A 283 1.02 24.57 -8.98
N SER A 284 0.40 25.68 -9.38
CA SER A 284 1.01 27.02 -9.27
C SER A 284 1.14 27.51 -7.82
N LYS A 285 0.17 27.23 -6.96
CA LYS A 285 0.22 27.58 -5.52
C LYS A 285 1.29 26.78 -4.77
N LEU A 286 1.43 25.48 -5.05
CA LEU A 286 2.46 24.63 -4.42
C LEU A 286 3.88 25.19 -4.65
N ARG A 287 4.17 25.72 -5.85
CA ARG A 287 5.45 26.39 -6.17
C ARG A 287 5.72 27.70 -5.41
N SER A 288 4.73 28.23 -4.70
CA SER A 288 4.83 29.48 -3.92
C SER A 288 4.88 29.27 -2.40
N ILE A 289 4.76 28.03 -1.94
CA ILE A 289 4.83 27.69 -0.51
C ILE A 289 6.31 27.45 -0.14
N SER A 290 6.87 28.34 0.68
CA SER A 290 8.12 28.07 1.40
C SER A 290 7.93 26.92 2.39
N SER A 291 8.97 26.11 2.58
CA SER A 291 8.96 24.91 3.45
C SER A 291 8.57 25.16 4.91
N ASP A 292 8.77 26.39 5.39
CA ASP A 292 8.85 26.68 6.81
C ASP A 292 7.47 27.08 7.35
N ASN A 293 6.94 26.26 8.27
CA ASN A 293 5.65 26.40 8.96
C ASN A 293 4.39 26.26 8.07
N VAL A 294 4.23 25.12 7.39
CA VAL A 294 2.94 24.73 6.80
C VAL A 294 1.93 24.33 7.89
N GLU A 295 0.86 25.11 8.06
CA GLU A 295 -0.22 24.85 9.04
C GLU A 295 -0.87 23.47 8.86
N LEU A 296 -1.31 22.85 9.98
CA LEU A 296 -1.95 21.53 10.03
C LEU A 296 -3.13 21.38 9.05
N GLU A 297 -3.89 22.44 8.83
CA GLU A 297 -5.02 22.46 7.90
C GLU A 297 -4.56 22.34 6.44
N THR A 298 -3.45 22.98 6.09
CA THR A 298 -2.81 22.83 4.78
C THR A 298 -2.17 21.45 4.63
N GLN A 299 -1.62 20.87 5.70
CA GLN A 299 -1.12 19.49 5.69
C GLN A 299 -2.24 18.47 5.39
N ILE A 300 -3.44 18.65 5.96
CA ILE A 300 -4.61 17.78 5.72
C ILE A 300 -5.11 17.87 4.27
N LEU A 301 -5.06 19.04 3.64
CA LEU A 301 -5.39 19.14 2.21
C LEU A 301 -4.25 18.61 1.32
N ASN A 302 -3.00 18.80 1.73
CA ASN A 302 -1.84 18.31 0.97
C ASN A 302 -1.75 16.78 0.94
N SER A 303 -2.24 16.05 1.94
CA SER A 303 -2.29 14.58 1.90
C SER A 303 -3.32 14.01 0.92
N LEU A 304 -4.15 14.87 0.29
CA LEU A 304 -5.06 14.52 -0.80
C LEU A 304 -4.45 14.76 -2.19
N LEU A 305 -3.21 15.26 -2.25
CA LEU A 305 -2.51 15.55 -3.50
C LEU A 305 -1.75 14.31 -3.99
N PRO A 306 -1.90 13.93 -5.28
CA PRO A 306 -0.98 13.00 -5.94
C PRO A 306 0.33 13.68 -6.36
N LEU A 307 0.74 14.75 -5.67
CA LEU A 307 1.94 15.54 -5.93
C LEU A 307 2.63 15.91 -4.61
N ASN A 308 3.90 15.55 -4.46
CA ASN A 308 4.76 15.96 -3.36
C ASN A 308 5.67 17.12 -3.78
N TYR A 309 6.11 17.94 -2.83
CA TYR A 309 7.13 18.96 -3.03
C TYR A 309 8.40 18.59 -2.26
N HIS A 310 9.54 18.50 -2.94
CA HIS A 310 10.83 18.13 -2.35
C HIS A 310 11.96 18.86 -3.09
N GLU A 311 12.91 19.46 -2.37
CA GLU A 311 14.11 20.12 -2.96
C GLU A 311 13.78 21.09 -4.11
N ASN A 312 12.75 21.92 -3.93
CA ASN A 312 12.19 22.86 -4.92
C ASN A 312 11.61 22.23 -6.22
N GLN A 313 11.43 20.91 -6.25
CA GLN A 313 10.79 20.18 -7.34
C GLN A 313 9.41 19.64 -6.93
N ILE A 314 8.52 19.48 -7.91
CA ILE A 314 7.24 18.76 -7.72
C ILE A 314 7.43 17.35 -8.26
N ILE A 315 7.26 16.35 -7.40
CA ILE A 315 7.41 14.93 -7.70
C ILE A 315 6.02 14.29 -7.72
N PRO A 316 5.66 13.48 -8.74
CA PRO A 316 4.40 12.74 -8.73
C PRO A 316 4.37 11.71 -7.60
N SER A 317 3.33 11.77 -6.77
CA SER A 317 3.07 10.87 -5.64
C SER A 317 1.68 10.22 -5.72
N GLY A 318 1.12 10.13 -6.94
CA GLY A 318 -0.10 9.40 -7.20
C GLY A 318 -0.02 7.94 -6.73
N LEU A 319 -1.14 7.43 -6.21
CA LEU A 319 -1.23 6.11 -5.58
C LEU A 319 -2.33 5.28 -6.23
N VAL A 320 -2.13 3.97 -6.27
CA VAL A 320 -3.21 3.02 -6.56
C VAL A 320 -4.10 2.88 -5.31
N PHE A 321 -5.41 2.90 -5.54
CA PHE A 321 -6.43 2.70 -4.52
C PHE A 321 -7.28 1.45 -4.80
N ILE A 322 -7.55 0.74 -3.71
CA ILE A 322 -8.31 -0.52 -3.58
C ILE A 322 -9.34 -0.39 -2.43
N GLY A 323 -9.84 0.84 -2.23
CA GLY A 323 -10.50 1.31 -1.00
C GLY A 323 -9.48 1.95 -0.04
N LEU A 324 -8.35 1.28 0.16
CA LEU A 324 -7.13 1.86 0.74
C LEU A 324 -6.15 2.32 -0.35
N GLY A 325 -5.28 3.28 -0.02
CA GLY A 325 -4.11 3.59 -0.85
C GLY A 325 -3.02 2.55 -0.61
N THR A 326 -2.51 1.94 -1.67
CA THR A 326 -1.45 0.91 -1.61
C THR A 326 -0.05 1.53 -1.63
N HIS A 327 0.97 0.74 -1.30
CA HIS A 327 2.37 1.13 -1.54
C HIS A 327 2.71 1.33 -3.03
N GLN A 328 1.96 0.71 -3.96
CA GLN A 328 2.11 0.97 -5.40
C GLN A 328 1.72 2.42 -5.75
N THR A 329 2.73 3.20 -6.17
CA THR A 329 2.53 4.50 -6.82
C THR A 329 2.09 4.33 -8.27
N THR A 330 1.62 5.41 -8.89
CA THR A 330 1.15 5.43 -10.28
C THR A 330 2.18 6.01 -11.26
N GLY A 331 3.32 6.49 -10.76
CA GLY A 331 4.34 7.22 -11.53
C GLY A 331 3.89 8.58 -12.11
N LEU A 332 2.70 9.04 -11.71
CA LEU A 332 2.00 10.19 -12.28
C LEU A 332 1.38 11.07 -11.20
N GLY A 333 1.07 12.32 -11.54
CA GLY A 333 0.24 13.23 -10.74
C GLY A 333 -1.24 12.84 -10.63
N MET A 334 -1.56 11.54 -10.47
CA MET A 334 -2.92 11.00 -10.41
C MET A 334 -3.05 9.86 -9.38
N HIS A 335 -4.05 9.92 -8.50
CA HIS A 335 -4.52 8.74 -7.76
C HIS A 335 -5.54 7.96 -8.60
N ILE A 336 -5.61 6.62 -8.45
CA ILE A 336 -6.43 5.74 -9.30
C ILE A 336 -7.15 4.66 -8.47
N PHE A 337 -8.49 4.65 -8.44
CA PHE A 337 -9.33 3.69 -7.70
C PHE A 337 -10.11 2.74 -8.64
N ASN A 338 -9.97 1.43 -8.43
CA ASN A 338 -10.67 0.36 -9.18
C ASN A 338 -10.91 -0.88 -8.30
N HIS A 339 -11.75 -1.81 -8.79
CA HIS A 339 -11.75 -3.24 -8.43
C HIS A 339 -10.44 -3.96 -8.85
N LEU A 340 -9.34 -3.63 -8.20
CA LEU A 340 -8.15 -4.50 -8.15
C LEU A 340 -8.21 -5.40 -6.91
N VAL A 341 -7.61 -6.58 -6.99
CA VAL A 341 -7.59 -7.58 -5.92
C VAL A 341 -6.29 -7.48 -5.14
N PRO A 342 -6.32 -7.24 -3.81
CA PRO A 342 -5.11 -7.12 -3.00
C PRO A 342 -4.64 -8.42 -2.37
N THR A 343 -3.43 -8.39 -1.83
CA THR A 343 -2.94 -9.40 -0.88
C THR A 343 -3.74 -9.37 0.43
N VAL A 344 -3.52 -10.36 1.31
CA VAL A 344 -4.26 -10.54 2.58
C VAL A 344 -4.11 -9.32 3.51
N GLU A 345 -2.98 -8.63 3.43
CA GLU A 345 -2.62 -7.43 4.22
C GLU A 345 -3.33 -6.17 3.73
N ARG A 346 -3.85 -6.16 2.49
CA ARG A 346 -4.47 -5.00 1.81
C ARG A 346 -3.56 -3.78 1.61
N GLU A 347 -2.24 -3.97 1.65
CA GLU A 347 -1.27 -2.91 1.36
C GLU A 347 -0.68 -2.98 -0.06
N ASN A 348 -0.83 -4.14 -0.71
CA ASN A 348 -0.28 -4.46 -2.02
C ASN A 348 -1.32 -5.15 -2.91
N LEU A 349 -1.09 -5.13 -4.24
CA LEU A 349 -1.86 -5.91 -5.21
C LEU A 349 -1.44 -7.38 -5.20
N ASP A 350 -2.38 -8.31 -5.32
CA ASP A 350 -2.03 -9.72 -5.52
C ASP A 350 -1.56 -9.95 -6.97
N MET A 351 -0.32 -10.39 -7.08
CA MET A 351 0.35 -10.74 -8.33
C MET A 351 1.01 -12.13 -8.21
N GLN A 352 0.61 -12.92 -7.21
CA GLN A 352 1.16 -14.26 -6.92
C GLN A 352 0.23 -15.36 -7.43
N ASP A 353 -1.09 -15.20 -7.28
CA ASP A 353 -2.05 -16.09 -7.94
C ASP A 353 -2.15 -15.75 -9.44
N PRO A 354 -1.94 -16.69 -10.38
CA PRO A 354 -1.92 -16.40 -11.82
C PRO A 354 -3.24 -15.85 -12.38
N HIS A 355 -4.39 -16.18 -11.77
CA HIS A 355 -5.69 -15.68 -12.22
C HIS A 355 -5.92 -14.25 -11.70
N LEU A 356 -5.57 -13.98 -10.44
CA LEU A 356 -5.59 -12.62 -9.88
C LEU A 356 -4.58 -11.70 -10.56
N GLU A 357 -3.38 -12.19 -10.88
CA GLU A 357 -2.36 -11.46 -11.62
C GLU A 357 -2.88 -11.06 -13.01
N LYS A 358 -3.48 -12.01 -13.76
CA LYS A 358 -4.09 -11.73 -15.08
C LYS A 358 -5.21 -10.69 -14.96
N TRP A 359 -6.08 -10.79 -13.96
CA TRP A 359 -7.13 -9.79 -13.72
C TRP A 359 -6.56 -8.40 -13.39
N ASN A 360 -5.62 -8.32 -12.45
CA ASN A 360 -5.01 -7.07 -12.02
C ASN A 360 -4.23 -6.40 -13.16
N LYS A 361 -3.47 -7.16 -13.96
CA LYS A 361 -2.78 -6.65 -15.16
C LYS A 361 -3.74 -6.07 -16.19
N GLU A 362 -4.87 -6.73 -16.47
CA GLU A 362 -5.87 -6.26 -17.44
C GLU A 362 -6.59 -4.98 -16.97
N VAL A 363 -6.92 -4.88 -15.67
CA VAL A 363 -7.48 -3.66 -15.06
C VAL A 363 -6.46 -2.51 -15.08
N LEU A 364 -5.18 -2.79 -14.81
CA LEU A 364 -4.08 -1.81 -14.92
C LEU A 364 -3.86 -1.35 -16.38
N ALA A 365 -4.01 -2.25 -17.36
CA ALA A 365 -3.94 -1.89 -18.77
C ALA A 365 -5.09 -0.96 -19.20
N ALA A 366 -6.33 -1.26 -18.78
CA ALA A 366 -7.48 -0.41 -19.04
C ALA A 366 -7.35 0.99 -18.41
N ARG A 367 -6.81 1.07 -17.18
CA ARG A 367 -6.42 2.35 -16.55
C ARG A 367 -5.42 3.12 -17.41
N GLY A 368 -4.38 2.45 -17.91
CA GLY A 368 -3.36 3.07 -18.77
C GLY A 368 -3.94 3.69 -20.04
N GLN A 369 -4.91 3.02 -20.68
CA GLN A 369 -5.64 3.57 -21.83
C GLN A 369 -6.43 4.83 -21.47
N VAL A 370 -7.22 4.80 -20.39
CA VAL A 370 -8.00 5.96 -19.93
C VAL A 370 -7.09 7.15 -19.60
N VAL A 371 -5.99 6.90 -18.87
CA VAL A 371 -5.00 7.92 -18.51
C VAL A 371 -4.32 8.50 -19.76
N ARG A 372 -3.95 7.66 -20.73
CA ARG A 372 -3.38 8.13 -22.01
C ARG A 372 -4.35 9.02 -22.77
N PHE A 373 -5.62 8.64 -22.86
CA PHE A 373 -6.66 9.45 -23.50
C PHE A 373 -6.81 10.83 -22.83
N ILE A 374 -6.86 10.88 -21.49
CA ILE A 374 -6.95 12.15 -20.74
C ILE A 374 -5.71 13.02 -21.01
N TYR A 375 -4.52 12.41 -21.06
CA TYR A 375 -3.29 13.11 -21.42
C TYR A 375 -3.37 13.71 -22.84
N ASP A 376 -3.79 12.93 -23.84
CA ASP A 376 -3.92 13.41 -25.22
C ASP A 376 -4.97 14.52 -25.37
N GLN A 377 -6.09 14.46 -24.64
CA GLN A 377 -7.08 15.54 -24.58
C GLN A 377 -6.51 16.82 -23.96
N LEU A 378 -5.73 16.70 -22.88
CA LEU A 378 -5.08 17.85 -22.24
C LEU A 378 -3.99 18.48 -23.13
N MET A 379 -3.26 17.68 -23.91
CA MET A 379 -2.25 18.15 -24.87
C MET A 379 -2.86 18.81 -26.11
N SER A 380 -4.06 18.39 -26.51
CA SER A 380 -4.78 18.93 -27.68
C SER A 380 -5.30 20.36 -27.47
N CYS A 381 -5.36 20.85 -26.22
CA CYS A 381 -5.67 22.24 -25.90
C CYS A 381 -4.37 23.07 -25.90
N PRO A 382 -4.14 23.96 -26.90
CA PRO A 382 -2.79 24.27 -27.36
C PRO A 382 -1.94 25.06 -26.34
N PRO A 383 -0.83 24.48 -25.85
CA PRO A 383 0.34 25.27 -25.50
C PRO A 383 1.11 25.64 -26.78
N GLN A 384 1.79 26.80 -26.80
CA GLN A 384 2.73 27.12 -27.87
C GLN A 384 4.02 26.31 -27.69
N TRP A 385 4.02 25.06 -28.12
CA TRP A 385 5.20 24.20 -28.15
C TRP A 385 5.88 24.27 -29.53
N VAL A 386 7.17 24.64 -29.53
CA VAL A 386 8.00 24.58 -30.73
C VAL A 386 8.47 23.14 -30.91
N PHE A 387 7.64 22.35 -31.59
CA PHE A 387 8.02 21.00 -32.01
C PHE A 387 9.18 21.08 -33.01
N ALA A 388 10.32 20.49 -32.67
CA ALA A 388 11.40 20.26 -33.63
C ALA A 388 10.90 19.23 -34.66
N SER A 389 10.85 19.60 -35.93
CA SER A 389 10.18 18.83 -36.98
C SER A 389 11.00 17.63 -37.43
N HIS A 390 10.97 16.54 -36.67
CA HIS A 390 11.31 15.18 -37.09
C HIS A 390 10.09 14.29 -36.85
N GLU A 391 9.75 13.47 -37.84
CA GLU A 391 8.45 12.79 -37.88
C GLU A 391 8.40 11.56 -36.96
N ASN A 392 7.21 11.25 -36.45
CA ASN A 392 6.83 10.00 -35.78
C ASN A 392 7.32 9.74 -34.33
N VAL A 393 7.91 10.70 -33.61
CA VAL A 393 8.19 10.57 -32.16
C VAL A 393 7.54 11.70 -31.35
N LEU A 394 6.64 11.34 -30.42
CA LEU A 394 6.14 12.27 -29.40
C LEU A 394 7.15 12.37 -28.24
N VAL A 395 7.94 13.43 -28.27
CA VAL A 395 9.06 13.73 -27.36
C VAL A 395 8.56 14.55 -26.14
N PRO A 396 8.61 14.01 -24.89
CA PRO A 396 8.43 14.82 -23.68
C PRO A 396 9.43 15.99 -23.61
N VAL A 397 8.98 17.22 -23.40
CA VAL A 397 9.88 18.39 -23.48
C VAL A 397 10.57 18.67 -22.14
N LYS A 398 11.90 18.80 -22.16
CA LYS A 398 12.71 19.23 -21.00
C LYS A 398 12.22 20.59 -20.47
N GLN A 399 11.95 20.69 -19.17
CA GLN A 399 11.23 21.82 -18.57
C GLN A 399 11.80 23.20 -18.96
N GLN A 400 10.96 24.05 -19.53
CA GLN A 400 11.14 25.51 -19.58
C GLN A 400 10.00 26.21 -18.81
N SER A 401 10.23 27.47 -18.45
CA SER A 401 9.50 28.24 -17.42
C SER A 401 8.03 28.58 -17.72
N LEU A 402 7.46 28.13 -18.84
CA LEU A 402 6.06 28.34 -19.22
C LEU A 402 5.12 27.17 -18.82
N ALA A 403 5.60 26.20 -18.04
CA ALA A 403 4.84 25.01 -17.60
C ALA A 403 3.75 25.28 -16.53
N SER A 404 3.09 26.44 -16.56
CA SER A 404 2.09 26.87 -15.56
C SER A 404 0.69 26.26 -15.73
N ARG A 405 0.47 25.44 -16.77
CA ARG A 405 -0.84 24.84 -17.11
C ARG A 405 -0.87 23.30 -17.07
N LEU A 406 0.27 22.65 -16.84
CA LEU A 406 0.38 21.19 -16.94
C LEU A 406 0.15 20.53 -15.58
N THR A 407 -0.95 19.79 -15.49
CA THR A 407 -1.44 19.10 -14.29
C THR A 407 -0.98 17.65 -14.21
N LEU A 408 -0.88 16.97 -15.35
CA LEU A 408 -0.26 15.66 -15.46
C LEU A 408 1.25 15.84 -15.56
N LEU A 409 1.91 15.81 -14.39
CA LEU A 409 3.35 15.66 -14.29
C LEU A 409 3.66 14.15 -14.34
N PRO A 410 4.25 13.63 -15.45
CA PRO A 410 4.86 12.31 -15.42
C PRO A 410 6.14 12.37 -14.59
N SER A 411 6.61 11.22 -14.11
CA SER A 411 7.94 11.15 -13.49
C SER A 411 9.00 11.69 -14.45
N SER A 412 9.79 12.66 -13.99
CA SER A 412 10.98 13.16 -14.68
C SER A 412 12.11 12.14 -14.69
N GLU A 413 11.99 11.10 -13.88
CA GLU A 413 12.92 10.01 -13.74
C GLU A 413 12.23 8.73 -14.20
N ALA A 414 12.76 8.14 -15.25
CA ALA A 414 12.44 6.79 -15.70
C ALA A 414 13.73 6.18 -16.23
N PHE A 415 13.95 4.89 -15.98
CA PHE A 415 15.19 4.22 -16.33
C PHE A 415 14.94 2.95 -17.16
N LEU A 416 15.79 2.73 -18.15
CA LEU A 416 15.85 1.50 -18.93
C LEU A 416 16.77 0.51 -18.23
N ALA A 417 16.21 -0.63 -17.85
CA ALA A 417 16.95 -1.82 -17.45
C ALA A 417 16.76 -2.91 -18.52
N TYR A 418 17.85 -3.63 -18.83
CA TYR A 418 17.87 -4.71 -19.82
C TYR A 418 18.05 -6.10 -19.18
N SER A 419 17.94 -6.17 -17.85
CA SER A 419 18.18 -7.38 -17.07
C SER A 419 17.10 -7.56 -16.01
N LYS A 420 16.41 -8.72 -16.03
CA LYS A 420 15.31 -9.03 -15.11
C LYS A 420 15.71 -8.92 -13.63
N TYR A 421 16.97 -9.20 -13.32
CA TYR A 421 17.49 -9.17 -11.95
C TYR A 421 17.50 -7.74 -11.38
N ILE A 422 17.79 -6.73 -12.22
CA ILE A 422 17.77 -5.30 -11.83
C ILE A 422 16.36 -4.89 -11.37
N HIS A 423 15.32 -5.38 -12.06
CA HIS A 423 13.92 -5.15 -11.69
C HIS A 423 13.53 -5.74 -10.32
N SER A 424 14.28 -6.73 -9.84
CA SER A 424 13.99 -7.41 -8.57
C SER A 424 14.65 -6.75 -7.35
N PHE A 425 15.51 -5.74 -7.50
CA PHE A 425 16.17 -5.08 -6.34
C PHE A 425 16.27 -3.54 -6.41
N LEU A 426 16.13 -2.91 -7.59
CA LEU A 426 16.09 -1.44 -7.68
C LEU A 426 14.67 -0.91 -7.45
N SER A 427 14.50 -0.09 -6.40
CA SER A 427 13.27 0.66 -6.12
C SER A 427 13.11 1.91 -7.01
N LEU A 428 13.44 1.79 -8.29
CA LEU A 428 13.39 2.89 -9.26
C LEU A 428 12.19 2.74 -10.22
N PRO A 429 11.73 3.84 -10.84
CA PRO A 429 10.77 3.82 -11.95
C PRO A 429 11.39 3.20 -13.21
N LEU A 430 11.52 1.88 -13.23
CA LEU A 430 12.07 1.11 -14.35
C LEU A 430 11.02 0.83 -15.42
N VAL A 431 11.39 0.96 -16.70
CA VAL A 431 10.58 0.49 -17.83
C VAL A 431 10.57 -1.03 -17.86
N PRO A 432 9.41 -1.71 -17.81
CA PRO A 432 9.33 -3.18 -17.80
C PRO A 432 10.12 -3.82 -18.95
N LEU A 433 10.85 -4.89 -18.64
CA LEU A 433 11.80 -5.55 -19.54
C LEU A 433 11.14 -6.05 -20.84
N GLU A 434 9.86 -6.39 -20.78
CA GLU A 434 9.05 -6.86 -21.91
C GLU A 434 8.88 -5.76 -22.98
N ILE A 435 8.97 -4.49 -22.58
CA ILE A 435 8.80 -3.33 -23.47
C ILE A 435 10.06 -2.47 -23.62
N SER A 436 11.09 -2.62 -22.78
CA SER A 436 12.30 -1.78 -22.82
C SER A 436 13.09 -1.87 -24.13
N ASN A 437 12.90 -2.95 -24.89
CA ASN A 437 13.46 -3.15 -26.23
C ASN A 437 12.63 -2.51 -27.38
N ASN A 438 11.51 -1.84 -27.08
CA ASN A 438 10.71 -1.15 -28.09
C ASN A 438 11.48 0.09 -28.63
N GLY A 439 11.43 0.30 -29.95
CA GLY A 439 12.10 1.42 -30.62
C GLY A 439 11.79 2.80 -30.01
N LEU A 440 10.59 3.00 -29.46
CA LEU A 440 10.23 4.21 -28.72
C LEU A 440 11.23 4.56 -27.62
N PHE A 441 11.71 3.58 -26.86
CA PHE A 441 12.64 3.82 -25.76
C PHE A 441 14.06 4.12 -26.23
N ASN A 442 14.48 3.59 -27.39
CA ASN A 442 15.73 3.98 -28.03
C ASN A 442 15.68 5.44 -28.47
N GLU A 443 14.57 5.89 -29.07
CA GLU A 443 14.36 7.30 -29.42
C GLU A 443 14.37 8.20 -28.16
N LEU A 444 13.60 7.85 -27.12
CA LEU A 444 13.59 8.59 -25.85
C LEU A 444 14.98 8.67 -25.18
N LYS A 445 15.83 7.66 -25.36
CA LYS A 445 17.23 7.62 -24.89
C LYS A 445 18.11 8.58 -25.70
N LEU A 446 17.95 8.63 -27.02
CA LEU A 446 18.65 9.58 -27.90
C LEU A 446 18.34 11.04 -27.55
N VAL A 447 17.07 11.37 -27.28
CA VAL A 447 16.66 12.73 -26.85
C VAL A 447 16.89 13.02 -25.35
N LYS A 448 17.52 12.09 -24.61
CA LYS A 448 17.89 12.21 -23.18
C LYS A 448 16.72 12.46 -22.23
N LEU A 449 15.60 11.79 -22.48
CA LEU A 449 14.38 11.86 -21.66
C LEU A 449 14.16 10.61 -20.82
N ILE A 450 14.86 9.54 -21.15
CA ILE A 450 14.96 8.35 -20.33
C ILE A 450 16.44 8.00 -20.19
N GLN A 451 16.84 7.57 -19.01
CA GLN A 451 18.23 7.20 -18.73
C GLN A 451 18.37 5.68 -18.76
N GLU A 452 19.58 5.19 -18.98
CA GLU A 452 19.92 3.77 -18.81
C GLU A 452 20.39 3.56 -17.37
N VAL A 453 19.98 2.46 -16.73
CA VAL A 453 20.51 2.10 -15.42
C VAL A 453 22.01 1.84 -15.56
N ASN A 454 22.83 2.67 -14.91
CA ASN A 454 24.28 2.56 -14.91
C ASN A 454 24.82 2.07 -13.56
N PHE A 455 26.13 1.82 -13.49
CA PHE A 455 26.79 1.34 -12.28
C PHE A 455 26.69 2.33 -11.10
N ASP A 456 26.71 3.64 -11.37
CA ASP A 456 26.64 4.69 -10.33
C ASP A 456 25.26 4.71 -9.64
N VAL A 457 24.18 4.62 -10.43
CA VAL A 457 22.79 4.55 -9.96
C VAL A 457 22.55 3.29 -9.13
N ILE A 458 23.09 2.15 -9.57
CA ILE A 458 23.05 0.90 -8.80
C ILE A 458 23.82 1.05 -7.49
N GLN A 459 25.06 1.54 -7.54
CA GLN A 459 25.89 1.70 -6.33
C GLN A 459 25.24 2.65 -5.32
N HIS A 460 24.67 3.78 -5.75
CA HIS A 460 23.94 4.69 -4.88
C HIS A 460 22.72 4.02 -4.24
N THR A 461 21.95 3.23 -5.00
CA THR A 461 20.79 2.49 -4.48
C THR A 461 21.20 1.45 -3.44
N ILE A 462 22.28 0.70 -3.67
CA ILE A 462 22.79 -0.29 -2.71
C ILE A 462 23.38 0.37 -1.45
N GLN A 463 23.99 1.54 -1.58
CA GLN A 463 24.55 2.29 -0.44
C GLN A 463 23.49 2.98 0.43
N THR A 464 22.28 3.21 -0.09
CA THR A 464 21.20 3.93 0.61
C THR A 464 20.07 3.03 1.12
N ARG A 465 20.03 1.76 0.72
CA ARG A 465 18.91 0.84 0.97
C ARG A 465 19.34 -0.44 1.67
N ILE A 466 18.52 -0.90 2.63
CA ILE A 466 18.58 -2.26 3.17
C ILE A 466 17.74 -3.17 2.27
N LEU A 467 18.37 -4.18 1.67
CA LEU A 467 17.68 -5.17 0.82
C LEU A 467 16.94 -6.23 1.66
N LEU A 468 15.88 -6.81 1.09
CA LEU A 468 15.32 -8.08 1.55
C LEU A 468 16.09 -9.28 0.98
N LEU A 469 15.92 -10.47 1.58
CA LEU A 469 16.64 -11.69 1.22
C LEU A 469 16.54 -12.07 -0.26
N ASN A 470 15.34 -11.97 -0.84
CA ASN A 470 15.08 -12.22 -2.26
C ASN A 470 15.79 -11.20 -3.15
N GLU A 471 15.75 -9.92 -2.80
CA GLU A 471 16.41 -8.85 -3.55
C GLU A 471 17.94 -9.01 -3.54
N PHE A 472 18.51 -9.45 -2.42
CA PHE A 472 19.94 -9.78 -2.33
C PHE A 472 20.31 -11.01 -3.17
N ILE A 473 19.48 -12.06 -3.22
CA ILE A 473 19.70 -13.22 -4.11
C ILE A 473 19.67 -12.80 -5.58
N GLU A 474 18.71 -11.97 -5.98
CA GLU A 474 18.61 -11.46 -7.35
C GLU A 474 19.78 -10.52 -7.70
N LEU A 475 20.26 -9.70 -6.76
CA LEU A 475 21.50 -8.93 -6.91
C LEU A 475 22.71 -9.85 -7.13
N LEU A 476 22.86 -10.94 -6.37
CA LEU A 476 23.94 -11.92 -6.59
C LEU A 476 23.85 -12.55 -7.98
N HIS A 477 22.64 -12.88 -8.46
CA HIS A 477 22.45 -13.35 -9.83
C HIS A 477 22.83 -12.30 -10.88
N TRP A 478 22.53 -11.00 -10.65
CA TRP A 478 22.94 -9.91 -11.53
C TRP A 478 24.47 -9.71 -11.57
N LEU A 479 25.15 -9.71 -10.41
CA LEU A 479 26.62 -9.59 -10.34
C LEU A 479 27.33 -10.76 -11.05
N CYS A 480 26.66 -11.92 -11.20
CA CYS A 480 27.16 -13.04 -11.99
C CYS A 480 27.00 -12.88 -13.52
N SER A 481 26.26 -11.88 -13.99
CA SER A 481 25.93 -11.71 -15.41
C SER A 481 27.15 -11.34 -16.28
N THR A 482 27.04 -11.57 -17.59
CA THR A 482 28.07 -11.23 -18.59
C THR A 482 28.32 -9.73 -18.76
N GLU A 483 27.46 -8.89 -18.18
CA GLU A 483 27.58 -7.42 -18.15
C GLU A 483 28.56 -7.00 -17.05
N VAL A 484 28.41 -7.59 -15.85
CA VAL A 484 29.12 -7.15 -14.63
C VAL A 484 30.40 -7.94 -14.38
N ASN A 485 30.43 -9.25 -14.71
CA ASN A 485 31.47 -10.19 -14.28
C ASN A 485 32.90 -9.94 -14.77
N LYS A 486 33.14 -8.85 -15.52
CA LYS A 486 34.45 -8.33 -15.93
C LYS A 486 34.95 -7.18 -15.06
N ASN A 487 34.06 -6.48 -14.36
CA ASN A 487 34.36 -5.29 -13.56
C ASN A 487 34.53 -5.65 -12.07
N LYS A 488 35.73 -6.14 -11.73
CA LYS A 488 36.04 -6.66 -10.39
C LYS A 488 35.96 -5.59 -9.30
N ASP A 489 36.51 -4.41 -9.58
CA ASP A 489 36.60 -3.31 -8.61
C ASP A 489 35.20 -2.82 -8.21
N PHE A 490 34.24 -2.82 -9.15
CA PHE A 490 32.83 -2.57 -8.87
C PHE A 490 32.18 -3.67 -8.02
N ILE A 491 32.47 -4.95 -8.28
CA ILE A 491 31.95 -6.06 -7.47
C ILE A 491 32.46 -5.99 -6.02
N GLU A 492 33.75 -5.67 -5.81
CA GLU A 492 34.30 -5.44 -4.47
C GLU A 492 33.69 -4.20 -3.78
N SER A 493 33.49 -3.10 -4.52
CA SER A 493 32.82 -1.88 -4.04
C SER A 493 31.39 -2.15 -3.57
N ILE A 494 30.59 -2.83 -4.41
CA ILE A 494 29.23 -3.25 -4.10
C ILE A 494 29.21 -4.17 -2.88
N PHE A 495 30.04 -5.22 -2.83
CA PHE A 495 30.07 -6.12 -1.67
C PHE A 495 30.43 -5.39 -0.37
N SER A 496 31.27 -4.35 -0.40
CA SER A 496 31.57 -3.55 0.79
C SER A 496 30.45 -2.59 1.23
N SER A 497 29.39 -2.45 0.41
CA SER A 497 28.26 -1.55 0.64
C SER A 497 26.95 -2.28 1.00
N ILE A 498 26.88 -3.61 0.92
CA ILE A 498 25.61 -4.36 1.08
C ILE A 498 25.14 -4.43 2.54
N HIS A 499 23.90 -3.99 2.72
CA HIS A 499 23.09 -4.15 3.92
C HIS A 499 21.83 -4.93 3.52
N PHE A 500 21.53 -6.05 4.20
CA PHE A 500 20.31 -6.81 3.91
C PHE A 500 19.67 -7.37 5.19
N ARG A 501 18.39 -7.76 5.13
CA ARG A 501 17.66 -8.45 6.21
C ARG A 501 16.77 -9.54 5.64
N ASP A 502 16.40 -10.51 6.47
CA ASP A 502 15.60 -11.65 6.03
C ASP A 502 14.12 -11.30 5.84
N ASN A 503 13.55 -10.67 6.85
CA ASN A 503 12.20 -10.14 6.91
C ASN A 503 12.26 -8.74 7.57
N ASP A 504 11.17 -7.98 7.56
CA ASP A 504 11.18 -6.61 8.10
C ASP A 504 11.54 -6.54 9.59
N ASN A 505 11.17 -7.57 10.35
CA ASN A 505 11.44 -7.73 11.79
C ASN A 505 12.83 -8.35 12.09
N SER A 506 13.63 -8.68 11.07
CA SER A 506 14.95 -9.29 11.24
C SER A 506 16.05 -8.23 11.44
N PRO A 507 17.11 -8.52 12.21
CA PRO A 507 18.25 -7.62 12.31
C PRO A 507 18.92 -7.45 10.94
N VAL A 508 19.47 -6.25 10.71
CA VAL A 508 20.24 -5.95 9.50
C VAL A 508 21.57 -6.69 9.55
N ILE A 509 21.84 -7.48 8.52
CA ILE A 509 23.10 -8.18 8.28
C ILE A 509 23.96 -7.28 7.40
N THR A 510 25.06 -6.79 7.96
CA THR A 510 26.12 -6.10 7.22
C THR A 510 27.15 -7.12 6.76
N LEU A 511 27.58 -7.03 5.49
CA LEU A 511 28.55 -7.96 4.93
C LEU A 511 29.90 -7.25 4.71
N GLU A 512 30.84 -7.46 5.64
CA GLU A 512 32.17 -6.85 5.58
C GLU A 512 33.04 -7.57 4.53
N ARG A 513 33.52 -6.83 3.51
CA ARG A 513 34.54 -7.27 2.51
C ARG A 513 34.50 -8.79 2.24
N ILE A 514 33.38 -9.24 1.67
CA ILE A 514 33.06 -10.66 1.52
C ILE A 514 34.19 -11.40 0.81
N LYS A 515 34.58 -12.55 1.37
CA LYS A 515 35.58 -13.46 0.77
C LYS A 515 35.08 -14.89 0.63
N HIS A 516 34.04 -15.24 1.38
CA HIS A 516 33.62 -16.62 1.55
C HIS A 516 32.14 -16.85 1.29
N TYR A 517 31.80 -18.09 0.97
CA TYR A 517 30.43 -18.59 0.97
C TYR A 517 30.38 -19.94 1.70
N ASP A 518 29.33 -20.14 2.49
CA ASP A 518 29.20 -21.29 3.39
C ASP A 518 28.78 -22.57 2.66
N LYS A 519 29.59 -23.63 2.81
CA LYS A 519 29.29 -25.02 2.42
C LYS A 519 29.43 -26.01 3.59
N ILE A 520 29.61 -25.50 4.80
CA ILE A 520 29.75 -26.30 6.02
C ILE A 520 28.37 -26.62 6.58
N TYR A 521 27.36 -25.77 6.27
CA TYR A 521 25.98 -25.91 6.75
C TYR A 521 25.91 -26.05 8.29
N PRO A 522 26.50 -25.11 9.05
CA PRO A 522 26.34 -25.08 10.49
C PRO A 522 24.86 -24.89 10.88
N SER A 523 24.52 -25.28 12.11
CA SER A 523 23.20 -25.00 12.67
C SER A 523 22.90 -23.49 12.62
N PRO A 524 21.67 -23.04 12.29
CA PRO A 524 21.30 -21.61 12.29
C PRO A 524 21.52 -20.89 13.64
N LEU A 525 21.72 -21.63 14.73
CA LEU A 525 22.08 -21.11 16.05
C LEU A 525 23.57 -20.74 16.19
N LEU A 526 24.43 -21.23 15.29
CA LEU A 526 25.83 -20.85 15.19
C LEU A 526 25.96 -19.63 14.25
N PRO A 527 26.50 -18.49 14.73
CA PRO A 527 26.77 -17.35 13.86
C PRO A 527 27.87 -17.67 12.85
N LEU A 528 27.79 -17.04 11.68
CA LEU A 528 28.86 -17.00 10.70
C LEU A 528 29.66 -15.69 10.84
N PRO A 529 30.94 -15.65 10.42
CA PRO A 529 31.68 -14.40 10.30
C PRO A 529 31.02 -13.45 9.28
N SER A 530 31.19 -12.15 9.50
CA SER A 530 30.66 -11.04 8.67
C SER A 530 31.07 -11.07 7.19
N ASN A 531 32.13 -11.80 6.85
CA ASN A 531 32.68 -11.90 5.49
C ASN A 531 32.25 -13.17 4.72
N VAL A 532 31.24 -13.89 5.24
CA VAL A 532 30.73 -15.15 4.68
C VAL A 532 29.26 -15.01 4.26
N ILE A 533 28.94 -15.35 3.00
CA ILE A 533 27.55 -15.52 2.56
C ILE A 533 26.97 -16.81 3.17
N PRO A 534 25.86 -16.75 3.93
CA PRO A 534 25.24 -17.93 4.54
C PRO A 534 24.79 -19.00 3.55
N SER A 535 24.81 -20.27 3.95
CA SER A 535 24.47 -21.41 3.09
C SER A 535 23.06 -21.35 2.49
N ARG A 536 22.09 -20.76 3.19
CA ARG A 536 20.72 -20.51 2.72
C ARG A 536 20.59 -19.47 1.58
N ILE A 537 21.65 -18.70 1.32
CA ILE A 537 21.78 -17.80 0.16
C ILE A 537 22.69 -18.46 -0.87
N ALA A 538 23.79 -19.06 -0.42
CA ALA A 538 24.73 -19.79 -1.27
C ALA A 538 24.13 -21.01 -1.98
N SER A 539 22.99 -21.54 -1.51
CA SER A 539 22.21 -22.56 -2.21
C SER A 539 21.60 -22.11 -3.54
N HIS A 540 21.44 -20.80 -3.77
CA HIS A 540 20.82 -20.25 -4.98
C HIS A 540 21.83 -19.95 -6.11
N ILE A 541 23.13 -19.82 -5.78
CA ILE A 541 24.18 -19.43 -6.71
C ILE A 541 25.12 -20.62 -6.97
N SER A 542 25.50 -20.85 -8.23
CA SER A 542 26.35 -21.99 -8.57
C SER A 542 27.78 -21.83 -8.00
N ASN A 543 28.42 -22.96 -7.68
CA ASN A 543 29.83 -23.01 -7.27
C ASN A 543 30.78 -22.35 -8.28
N GLU A 544 30.43 -22.44 -9.57
CA GLU A 544 31.19 -21.86 -10.65
C GLU A 544 31.03 -20.34 -10.68
N ASN A 545 29.81 -19.83 -10.50
CA ASN A 545 29.52 -18.40 -10.44
C ASN A 545 30.21 -17.73 -9.26
N PHE A 546 30.17 -18.33 -8.07
CA PHE A 546 30.89 -17.83 -6.90
C PHE A 546 32.39 -17.70 -7.18
N ASN A 547 33.01 -18.78 -7.66
CA ASN A 547 34.46 -18.83 -7.87
C ASN A 547 34.94 -17.95 -9.05
N LYS A 548 34.18 -17.89 -10.16
CA LYS A 548 34.59 -17.23 -11.41
C LYS A 548 34.12 -15.78 -11.57
N HIS A 549 32.95 -15.43 -11.01
CA HIS A 549 32.33 -14.13 -11.24
C HIS A 549 32.30 -13.28 -9.97
N LEU A 550 31.97 -13.87 -8.82
CA LEU A 550 31.97 -13.16 -7.53
C LEU A 550 33.33 -13.21 -6.80
N LEU A 551 34.30 -13.99 -7.32
CA LEU A 551 35.64 -14.21 -6.77
C LEU A 551 35.68 -14.78 -5.34
N LEU A 552 34.57 -15.32 -4.85
CA LEU A 552 34.45 -15.88 -3.51
C LEU A 552 34.93 -17.33 -3.47
N ILE A 553 35.56 -17.71 -2.37
CA ILE A 553 36.04 -19.09 -2.13
C ILE A 553 35.18 -19.78 -1.06
N PRO A 554 34.96 -21.10 -1.13
CA PRO A 554 34.18 -21.79 -0.10
C PRO A 554 34.84 -21.63 1.27
N LEU A 555 34.06 -21.32 2.31
CA LEU A 555 34.57 -21.24 3.69
C LEU A 555 35.18 -22.59 4.08
N THR A 556 36.45 -22.60 4.50
CA THR A 556 37.05 -23.86 4.98
C THR A 556 36.74 -24.06 6.46
N PHE A 557 36.65 -25.33 6.87
CA PHE A 557 36.34 -25.64 8.27
C PHE A 557 37.39 -25.09 9.26
N ASN A 558 38.65 -24.94 8.82
CA ASN A 558 39.70 -24.34 9.65
C ASN A 558 39.43 -22.86 9.92
N ASP A 559 38.92 -22.12 8.93
CA ASP A 559 38.64 -20.69 9.05
C ASP A 559 37.41 -20.45 9.94
N LEU A 560 36.40 -21.33 9.87
CA LEU A 560 35.27 -21.32 10.80
C LEU A 560 35.70 -21.58 12.26
N LEU A 561 36.64 -22.49 12.50
CA LEU A 561 37.19 -22.69 13.86
C LEU A 561 38.03 -21.50 14.33
N ASN A 562 38.78 -20.86 13.43
CA ASN A 562 39.54 -19.64 13.73
C ASN A 562 38.64 -18.43 14.05
N PHE A 563 37.34 -18.49 13.75
CA PHE A 563 36.36 -17.49 14.18
C PHE A 563 35.79 -17.75 15.58
N PHE A 564 35.63 -19.01 16.02
CA PHE A 564 35.02 -19.31 17.33
C PHE A 564 35.99 -19.32 18.52
N PHE A 565 37.27 -19.65 18.29
CA PHE A 565 38.26 -19.81 19.37
C PHE A 565 39.12 -18.58 19.77
N PRO A 566 39.11 -17.41 19.09
CA PRO A 566 39.73 -16.19 19.61
C PRO A 566 39.17 -15.75 20.97
N ASP A 567 40.00 -15.08 21.77
CA ASP A 567 39.64 -14.68 23.14
C ASP A 567 38.49 -13.65 23.20
N ASP A 568 38.35 -12.82 22.16
CA ASP A 568 37.27 -11.84 21.98
C ASP A 568 35.93 -12.49 21.58
N GLN A 569 35.94 -13.67 20.95
CA GLN A 569 34.73 -14.35 20.47
C GLN A 569 34.11 -15.30 21.51
N LYS A 570 34.73 -15.44 22.69
CA LYS A 570 34.27 -16.32 23.78
C LYS A 570 32.82 -16.11 24.22
N PHE A 571 32.27 -14.90 24.06
CA PHE A 571 30.85 -14.63 24.37
C PHE A 571 29.89 -15.48 23.52
N LEU A 572 30.27 -15.87 22.29
CA LEU A 572 29.48 -16.74 21.42
C LEU A 572 29.37 -18.18 21.96
N LEU A 573 30.32 -18.60 22.81
CA LEU A 573 30.41 -19.93 23.41
C LEU A 573 29.83 -19.98 24.84
N THR A 574 29.11 -18.93 25.28
CA THR A 574 28.40 -18.93 26.58
C THR A 574 27.09 -19.72 26.56
N ASP A 575 26.50 -19.90 25.38
CA ASP A 575 25.28 -20.70 25.17
C ASP A 575 25.63 -22.18 24.99
N GLN A 576 25.20 -23.00 25.95
CA GLN A 576 25.43 -24.45 25.96
C GLN A 576 24.95 -25.13 24.67
N ASN A 577 23.88 -24.65 24.04
CA ASN A 577 23.37 -25.21 22.79
C ASN A 577 24.35 -24.97 21.64
N LYS A 578 24.90 -23.76 21.53
CA LYS A 578 25.91 -23.40 20.51
C LYS A 578 27.17 -24.23 20.68
N VAL A 579 27.63 -24.41 21.92
CA VAL A 579 28.76 -25.28 22.25
C VAL A 579 28.51 -26.72 21.79
N VAL A 580 27.33 -27.29 22.09
CA VAL A 580 26.96 -28.65 21.64
C VAL A 580 26.88 -28.75 20.11
N TYR A 581 26.33 -27.76 19.41
CA TYR A 581 26.32 -27.75 17.94
C TYR A 581 27.73 -27.64 17.35
N LEU A 582 28.59 -26.79 17.91
CA LEU A 582 29.98 -26.62 17.45
C LEU A 582 30.81 -27.89 17.65
N PHE A 583 30.71 -28.56 18.81
CA PHE A 583 31.41 -29.83 19.04
C PHE A 583 30.92 -30.96 18.13
N ASN A 584 29.61 -31.05 17.85
CA ASN A 584 29.09 -32.00 16.87
C ASN A 584 29.63 -31.72 15.45
N LEU A 585 29.78 -30.46 15.08
CA LEU A 585 30.36 -30.05 13.79
C LEU A 585 31.87 -30.36 13.71
N ILE A 586 32.61 -30.10 14.80
CA ILE A 586 34.04 -30.47 14.95
C ILE A 586 34.24 -31.97 14.84
N SER A 587 33.37 -32.77 15.47
CA SER A 587 33.43 -34.24 15.40
C SER A 587 33.24 -34.73 13.96
N ARG A 588 32.19 -34.27 13.26
CA ARG A 588 31.91 -34.62 11.85
C ARG A 588 33.04 -34.26 10.88
N HIS A 589 33.75 -33.17 11.13
CA HIS A 589 34.83 -32.68 10.27
C HIS A 589 36.24 -32.90 10.83
N TRP A 590 36.40 -33.72 11.89
CA TRP A 590 37.66 -33.87 12.63
C TRP A 590 38.86 -34.24 11.75
N ASN A 591 38.65 -35.07 10.73
CA ASN A 591 39.70 -35.52 9.82
C ASN A 591 40.13 -34.45 8.80
N ASN A 592 39.33 -33.38 8.63
CA ASN A 592 39.58 -32.29 7.67
C ASN A 592 40.27 -31.07 8.31
N ILE A 593 40.46 -31.06 9.64
CA ILE A 593 41.15 -29.99 10.37
C ILE A 593 42.67 -30.17 10.24
N ARG A 594 43.39 -29.11 9.85
CA ARG A 594 44.86 -29.09 9.75
C ARG A 594 45.50 -29.34 11.12
N GLN A 595 46.61 -30.10 11.17
CA GLN A 595 47.32 -30.38 12.43
C GLN A 595 47.78 -29.10 13.17
N SER A 596 48.13 -28.03 12.45
CA SER A 596 48.42 -26.72 13.05
C SER A 596 47.20 -26.15 13.77
N THR A 597 46.04 -26.11 13.12
CA THR A 597 44.77 -25.66 13.72
C THR A 597 44.35 -26.52 14.92
N LYS A 598 44.59 -27.85 14.88
CA LYS A 598 44.39 -28.72 16.04
C LYS A 598 45.28 -28.32 17.23
N ARG A 599 46.56 -28.04 17.00
CA ARG A 599 47.51 -27.61 18.05
C ARG A 599 47.24 -26.20 18.58
N SER A 600 46.83 -25.26 17.73
CA SER A 600 46.46 -23.91 18.16
C SER A 600 45.23 -23.92 19.08
N ASN A 601 44.24 -24.74 18.75
CA ASN A 601 42.95 -24.81 19.46
C ASN A 601 42.87 -25.99 20.45
N GLU A 602 43.98 -26.69 20.69
CA GLU A 602 44.06 -27.93 21.50
C GLU A 602 43.57 -27.70 22.94
N ARG A 603 43.84 -26.50 23.49
CA ARG A 603 43.38 -26.04 24.80
C ARG A 603 41.85 -25.81 24.90
N TYR A 604 41.16 -25.69 23.77
CA TYR A 604 39.71 -25.45 23.71
C TYR A 604 38.93 -26.68 23.24
N ILE A 605 39.56 -27.58 22.46
CA ILE A 605 38.89 -28.77 21.89
C ILE A 605 39.10 -30.04 22.75
N ILE A 606 40.10 -30.08 23.64
CA ILE A 606 40.43 -31.27 24.46
C ILE A 606 40.16 -31.05 25.97
N LYS A 607 39.87 -29.82 26.39
CA LYS A 607 39.79 -29.44 27.82
C LYS A 607 38.39 -29.04 28.33
N ASN A 608 37.43 -28.91 27.42
CA ASN A 608 36.01 -28.66 27.65
C ASN A 608 35.21 -29.67 26.80
#